data_AF-A0A7S1QYV9-F1
#
_entry.id   AF-A0A7S1QYV9-F1
#
_cell.length_a   1.000
_cell.length_b   1.000
_cell.length_c   1.000
_cell.angle_alpha   90.00
_cell.angle_beta   90.00
_cell.angle_gamma   90.00
#
_symmetry.space_group_name_H-M   'P 1'
#
loop_
_entity.id
_entity.type
_entity.pdbx_description
1 polymer ?
#
loop_
_entity_poly.entity_id
_entity_poly.type
_entity_poly.pdbx_seq_one_letter_code
_entity_poly.pdbx_strand_id
1 'polypeptide(L)'
;SLHGTEEESAAAAPGRGEPRAVLGAGRQGPRCLQDWVVQNLGDVHPVAADVRMQHGLLHRLDRDTSGPLAWAPSYRGYLLAVLQFSLQRVRKEYVCLCAGHT
;
A
#
# COMPACT_ATOMS: atom_id res chain seq x y z
N SER A 1 11.58 -1.12 54.63
CA SER A 1 12.86 -0.93 53.93
C SER A 1 13.57 -2.26 53.79
N LEU A 2 13.56 -2.83 52.58
CA LEU A 2 14.59 -3.73 52.07
C LEU A 2 14.69 -3.45 50.56
N HIS A 3 15.74 -2.73 50.18
CA HIS A 3 16.16 -2.49 48.81
C HIS A 3 17.06 -3.65 48.37
N GLY A 4 16.81 -4.16 47.17
CA GLY A 4 17.71 -5.05 46.44
C GLY A 4 17.45 -4.84 44.96
N THR A 5 18.33 -4.07 44.34
CA THR A 5 18.27 -3.48 43.00
C THR A 5 18.37 -4.53 41.90
N GLU A 6 17.39 -4.53 40.99
CA GLU A 6 17.43 -5.26 39.72
C GLU A 6 18.43 -4.61 38.76
N GLU A 7 19.10 -5.48 38.00
CA GLU A 7 20.00 -5.15 36.89
C GLU A 7 19.31 -4.29 35.83
N GLU A 8 19.91 -3.14 35.49
CA GLU A 8 19.63 -2.47 34.23
C GLU A 8 20.94 -2.21 33.48
N SER A 9 21.26 -3.15 32.59
CA SER A 9 22.36 -3.06 31.64
C SER A 9 21.98 -2.10 30.52
N ALA A 10 22.46 -0.86 30.61
CA ALA A 10 22.30 0.15 29.58
C ALA A 10 23.26 -0.12 28.41
N ALA A 11 22.78 -0.87 27.41
CA ALA A 11 23.44 -0.98 26.12
C ALA A 11 23.36 0.37 25.38
N ALA A 12 24.52 0.83 24.92
CA ALA A 12 24.74 2.09 24.26
C ALA A 12 23.81 2.34 23.05
N ALA A 13 23.14 3.50 23.05
CA ALA A 13 22.38 3.98 21.91
C ALA A 13 23.35 4.38 20.78
N PRO A 14 23.24 3.82 19.55
CA PRO A 14 23.98 4.33 18.42
C PRO A 14 23.44 5.72 18.04
N GLY A 15 24.36 6.66 17.88
CA GLY A 15 24.10 8.06 17.62
C GLY A 15 23.16 8.28 16.43
N ARG A 16 22.38 9.35 16.52
CA ARG A 16 21.56 9.90 15.42
C ARG A 16 22.48 10.15 14.22
N GLY A 17 22.52 9.20 13.30
CA GLY A 17 23.13 9.39 12.00
C GLY A 17 22.31 10.44 11.26
N GLU A 18 22.90 11.62 11.06
CA GLU A 18 22.38 12.58 10.10
C GLU A 18 22.22 11.92 8.73
N PRO A 19 21.17 12.26 7.96
CA PRO A 19 21.06 11.80 6.59
C PRO A 19 22.21 12.41 5.79
N ARG A 20 23.25 11.61 5.59
CA ARG A 20 24.36 11.91 4.68
C ARG A 20 23.75 11.98 3.29
N ALA A 21 23.47 13.20 2.82
CA ALA A 21 22.90 13.47 1.51
C ALA A 21 23.86 12.95 0.44
N VAL A 22 23.59 11.74 -0.07
CA VAL A 22 24.20 11.23 -1.28
C VAL A 22 23.57 11.98 -2.45
N LEU A 23 24.26 13.03 -2.89
CA LEU A 23 24.03 13.71 -4.16
C LEU A 23 24.25 12.70 -5.29
N GLY A 24 23.18 12.10 -5.82
CA GLY A 24 23.32 11.21 -6.99
C GLY A 24 22.22 10.21 -7.32
N ALA A 25 21.02 10.29 -6.75
CA ALA A 25 19.91 9.42 -7.16
C ALA A 25 18.72 10.28 -7.60
N GLY A 26 18.54 10.44 -8.91
CA GLY A 26 17.27 10.92 -9.44
C GLY A 26 16.15 10.07 -8.84
N ARG A 27 15.21 10.71 -8.14
CA ARG A 27 14.11 10.03 -7.43
C ARG A 27 13.28 9.32 -8.50
N GLN A 28 13.57 8.06 -8.77
CA GLN A 28 12.79 7.26 -9.71
C GLN A 28 11.40 7.16 -9.09
N GLY A 29 10.41 7.75 -9.77
CA GLY A 29 9.01 7.63 -9.37
C GLY A 29 8.60 6.15 -9.26
N PRO A 30 7.49 5.87 -8.57
CA PRO A 30 6.99 4.50 -8.42
C PRO A 30 6.83 3.84 -9.79
N ARG A 31 7.31 2.61 -9.92
CA ARG A 31 7.35 1.87 -11.19
C ARG A 31 6.01 1.20 -11.50
N CYS A 32 5.27 0.89 -10.44
CA CYS A 32 3.91 0.37 -10.52
C CYS A 32 3.00 1.05 -9.49
N LEU A 33 1.69 0.83 -9.64
CA LEU A 33 0.71 1.41 -8.74
C LEU A 33 0.87 0.92 -7.29
N GLN A 34 1.32 -0.32 -7.09
CA GLN A 34 1.60 -0.88 -5.78
C GLN A 34 2.71 -0.10 -5.07
N ASP A 35 3.80 0.21 -5.77
CA ASP A 35 4.88 1.04 -5.23
C ASP A 35 4.35 2.42 -4.83
N TRP A 36 3.49 3.01 -5.67
CA TRP A 36 2.88 4.30 -5.37
C TRP A 36 2.00 4.23 -4.12
N VAL A 37 1.18 3.18 -3.99
CA VAL A 37 0.31 2.97 -2.82
C VAL A 37 1.15 2.82 -1.54
N VAL A 38 2.19 1.99 -1.56
CA VAL A 38 3.08 1.82 -0.40
C VAL A 38 3.77 3.14 -0.05
N GLN A 39 4.34 3.84 -1.04
CA GLN A 39 5.09 5.07 -0.83
C GLN A 39 4.23 6.23 -0.31
N ASN A 40 2.96 6.30 -0.69
CA ASN A 40 2.10 7.44 -0.36
C ASN A 40 1.11 7.15 0.78
N LEU A 41 0.73 5.88 0.97
CA LEU A 41 -0.33 5.48 1.91
C LEU A 41 0.18 4.50 2.99
N GLY A 42 1.37 3.92 2.84
CA GLY A 42 1.93 2.92 3.76
C GLY A 42 2.04 3.40 5.21
N ASP A 43 2.40 4.67 5.41
CA ASP A 43 2.60 5.26 6.75
C ASP A 43 1.28 5.47 7.51
N VAL A 44 0.18 5.67 6.78
CA VAL A 44 -1.14 6.00 7.36
C VAL A 44 -2.06 4.79 7.41
N HIS A 45 -1.96 3.91 6.42
CA HIS A 45 -2.84 2.77 6.22
C HIS A 45 -2.01 1.48 6.19
N PRO A 46 -1.93 0.72 7.30
CA PRO A 46 -1.11 -0.49 7.37
C PRO A 46 -1.40 -1.53 6.27
N VAL A 47 -2.65 -1.58 5.80
CA VAL A 47 -3.06 -2.45 4.69
C VAL A 47 -2.33 -2.14 3.38
N ALA A 48 -1.88 -0.89 3.17
CA ALA A 48 -1.09 -0.50 2.01
C ALA A 48 0.28 -1.15 1.98
N ALA A 49 0.87 -1.48 3.14
CA ALA A 49 2.17 -2.15 3.23
C ALA A 49 2.06 -3.70 3.21
N ASP A 50 0.85 -4.28 3.39
CA ASP A 50 0.67 -5.74 3.43
C ASP A 50 0.43 -6.34 2.04
N VAL A 51 1.44 -7.04 1.52
CA VAL A 51 1.39 -7.74 0.23
C VAL A 51 0.32 -8.83 0.18
N ARG A 52 -0.02 -9.47 1.32
CA ARG A 52 -1.05 -10.53 1.37
C ARG A 52 -2.46 -9.97 1.15
N MET A 53 -2.64 -8.69 1.43
CA MET A 53 -3.87 -7.95 1.18
C MET A 53 -3.78 -7.14 -0.12
N GLN A 54 -2.85 -7.48 -1.01
CA GLN A 54 -2.66 -6.80 -2.30
C GLN A 54 -2.50 -5.27 -2.14
N HIS A 55 -1.88 -4.82 -1.05
CA HIS A 55 -1.75 -3.40 -0.71
C HIS A 55 -3.10 -2.66 -0.57
N GLY A 56 -4.20 -3.38 -0.32
CA GLY A 56 -5.56 -2.86 -0.25
C GLY A 56 -6.28 -2.71 -1.60
N LEU A 57 -5.64 -3.09 -2.72
CA LEU A 57 -6.25 -3.04 -4.06
C LEU A 57 -7.30 -4.15 -4.21
N LEU A 58 -8.51 -3.78 -4.65
CA LEU A 58 -9.66 -4.71 -4.68
C LEU A 58 -9.87 -5.41 -6.03
N HIS A 59 -9.33 -4.82 -7.10
CA HIS A 59 -9.30 -5.43 -8.43
C HIS A 59 -8.12 -4.86 -9.22
N ARG A 60 -7.92 -5.39 -10.43
CA ARG A 60 -6.93 -4.88 -11.40
C ARG A 60 -7.62 -4.22 -12.59
N LEU A 61 -6.85 -3.39 -13.28
CA LEU A 61 -7.09 -2.96 -14.66
C LEU A 61 -5.94 -3.49 -15.52
N ASP A 62 -6.20 -3.70 -16.81
CA ASP A 62 -5.12 -4.00 -17.76
C ASP A 62 -4.26 -2.76 -17.99
N ARG A 63 -3.00 -2.97 -18.43
CA ARG A 63 -1.99 -1.91 -18.53
C ARG A 63 -2.46 -0.67 -19.28
N ASP A 64 -3.14 -0.89 -20.41
CA ASP A 64 -3.61 0.18 -21.30
C ASP A 64 -5.11 0.47 -21.14
N THR A 65 -5.71 -0.03 -20.05
CA THR A 65 -7.09 0.29 -19.66
C THR A 65 -7.08 1.34 -18.56
N SER A 66 -7.63 2.52 -18.86
CA SER A 66 -7.90 3.54 -17.86
C SER A 66 -9.22 3.27 -17.14
N GLY A 67 -9.40 3.88 -15.98
CA GLY A 67 -10.66 3.81 -15.25
C GLY A 67 -10.51 3.84 -13.73
N PRO A 68 -11.62 3.75 -13.01
CA PRO A 68 -11.60 3.70 -11.56
C PRO A 68 -11.00 2.37 -11.07
N LEU A 69 -10.16 2.46 -10.04
CA LEU A 69 -9.62 1.33 -9.31
C LEU A 69 -10.03 1.45 -7.84
N ALA A 70 -10.72 0.45 -7.32
CA ALA A 70 -11.15 0.46 -5.93
C ALA A 70 -10.01 0.04 -4.99
N TRP A 71 -9.85 0.79 -3.89
CA TRP A 71 -8.86 0.57 -2.85
C TRP A 71 -9.49 0.69 -1.46
N ALA A 72 -9.06 -0.14 -0.51
CA ALA A 72 -9.58 -0.16 0.85
C ALA A 72 -8.53 0.34 1.87
N PRO A 73 -8.86 1.33 2.73
CA PRO A 73 -7.91 1.91 3.70
C PRO A 73 -7.72 1.10 4.99
N SER A 74 -8.40 -0.05 5.12
CA SER A 74 -8.33 -0.90 6.31
C SER A 74 -8.54 -2.36 5.94
N TYR A 75 -8.02 -3.26 6.79
CA TYR A 75 -8.21 -4.71 6.65
C TYR A 75 -9.69 -5.11 6.62
N ARG A 76 -10.50 -4.53 7.52
CA ARG A 76 -11.96 -4.81 7.55
C ARG A 76 -12.62 -4.37 6.25
N GLY A 77 -12.30 -3.17 5.76
CA GLY A 77 -12.81 -2.66 4.49
C GLY A 77 -12.41 -3.55 3.32
N TYR A 78 -11.15 -3.98 3.29
CA TYR A 78 -10.62 -4.88 2.26
C TYR A 78 -11.38 -6.21 2.23
N LEU A 79 -11.48 -6.88 3.38
CA LEU A 79 -12.15 -8.19 3.46
C LEU A 79 -13.64 -8.11 3.09
N LEU A 80 -14.35 -7.09 3.58
CA LEU A 80 -15.77 -6.89 3.23
C LEU A 80 -15.94 -6.59 1.74
N ALA A 81 -15.06 -5.77 1.16
CA ALA A 81 -15.12 -5.45 -0.25
C ALA A 81 -14.79 -6.67 -1.12
N VAL A 82 -13.76 -7.45 -0.78
CA VAL A 82 -13.45 -8.74 -1.44
C VAL A 82 -14.67 -9.64 -1.45
N LEU A 83 -15.42 -9.74 -0.34
CA LEU A 83 -16.68 -10.50 -0.32
C LEU A 83 -17.71 -9.94 -1.32
N GLN A 84 -17.85 -8.61 -1.47
CA GLN A 84 -18.76 -8.04 -2.48
C GLN A 84 -18.33 -8.38 -3.91
N PHE A 85 -17.02 -8.34 -4.20
CA PHE A 85 -16.49 -8.74 -5.51
C PHE A 85 -16.72 -10.23 -5.79
N SER A 86 -16.43 -11.10 -4.82
CA SER A 86 -16.63 -12.56 -4.93
C SER A 86 -18.09 -12.95 -5.08
N LEU A 87 -19.00 -12.21 -4.44
CA LEU A 87 -20.44 -12.40 -4.56
C LEU A 87 -21.05 -11.72 -5.80
N GLN A 88 -20.22 -11.14 -6.68
CA GLN A 88 -20.66 -10.44 -7.90
C GLN A 88 -21.67 -9.30 -7.63
N ARG A 89 -21.55 -8.65 -6.47
CA ARG A 89 -22.41 -7.52 -6.08
C ARG A 89 -21.88 -6.17 -6.57
N VAL A 90 -20.69 -6.15 -7.16
CA VAL A 90 -20.05 -4.95 -7.69
C VAL A 90 -20.38 -4.83 -9.18
N ARG A 91 -21.10 -3.77 -9.53
CA ARG A 91 -21.37 -3.39 -10.92
C ARG A 91 -20.17 -2.60 -11.47
N LYS A 92 -19.58 -3.09 -12.54
CA LYS A 92 -18.48 -2.42 -13.26
C LYS A 92 -18.98 -2.03 -14.64
N GLU A 93 -18.78 -0.77 -15.01
CA GLU A 93 -19.19 -0.24 -16.30
C GLU A 93 -17.97 0.31 -17.03
N TYR A 94 -17.86 -0.03 -18.31
CA TYR A 94 -16.74 0.36 -19.16
C TYR A 94 -17.28 1.07 -20.39
N VAL A 95 -16.54 2.07 -20.84
CA VAL A 95 -16.75 2.73 -22.13
C VAL A 95 -15.66 2.27 -23.07
N CYS A 96 -16.05 1.71 -24.21
CA CYS A 96 -15.13 1.16 -25.20
C CYS A 96 -15.44 1.76 -26.57
N LEU A 97 -14.40 2.10 -27.34
CA LEU A 97 -14.51 2.30 -28.77
C LEU A 97 -14.29 0.96 -29.47
N CYS A 98 -15.32 0.49 -30.18
CA CYS A 98 -15.26 -0.77 -30.92
C CYS A 98 -15.13 -0.49 -32.42
N ALA A 99 -14.38 -1.34 -33.12
CA ALA A 99 -14.37 -1.30 -34.58
C ALA A 99 -15.73 -1.76 -35.12
N GLY A 100 -16.40 -0.91 -35.90
CA GLY A 100 -17.63 -1.27 -36.59
C GLY A 100 -18.32 -0.08 -37.25
N HIS A 101 -18.39 -0.09 -38.58
CA HIS A 101 -19.63 -0.06 -39.38
C HIS A 101 -19.21 -0.20 -40.86
N THR A 102 -19.41 -1.39 -41.44
CA THR A 102 -19.24 -1.69 -42.88
C THR A 102 -20.42 -2.51 -43.34
#